data_AF-A0A8A3PR14-F1
#
_entry.id   AF-A0A8A3PR14-F1
#
_cell.length_a   1.000
_cell.length_b   1.000
_cell.length_c   1.000
_cell.angle_alpha   90.00
_cell.angle_beta   90.00
_cell.angle_gamma   90.00
#
_symmetry.space_group_name_H-M   'P 1'
#
loop_
_entity.id
_entity.type
_entity.pdbx_description
1 polymer ?
#
loop_
_entity_poly.entity_id
_entity_poly.type
_entity_poly.pdbx_seq_one_letter_code
_entity_poly.pdbx_strand_id
1 'polypeptide(L)'
;MSMKSSPGRRLQKARHRMFGKLLLLLPSLQQHAAWQKFEPTIGGKFPREVYENITQKCSNIMGYLALMSYTSKAWSKDVHTTTDTRSKWLRDLAALIDEVEPTSHQVTSALALLSAAISAGVPLPPFIQLPKPYSLNSRLEALDSGILDSRHVEEPGFSAYAVMHVVSTLMTDDLARLVDCVKELVGETDFSFTVGFSDEALSGSQGDEGKGKRE
;
A
#
# COMPACT_ATOMS: atom_id res chain seq x y z
N MET A 1 -35.61 2.30 4.48
CA MET A 1 -35.34 3.73 4.20
C MET A 1 -34.11 4.17 5.01
N SER A 2 -32.95 4.40 4.37
CA SER A 2 -31.71 4.76 5.09
C SER A 2 -31.70 6.25 5.45
N MET A 3 -31.73 6.55 6.76
CA MET A 3 -31.77 7.91 7.30
C MET A 3 -30.64 8.79 6.76
N LYS A 4 -30.92 10.09 6.53
CA LYS A 4 -29.95 11.07 6.00
C LYS A 4 -28.68 11.20 6.86
N SER A 5 -28.77 10.89 8.16
CA SER A 5 -27.67 10.95 9.14
C SER A 5 -26.92 9.62 9.33
N SER A 6 -27.25 8.57 8.57
CA SER A 6 -26.62 7.26 8.79
C SER A 6 -25.10 7.31 8.60
N PRO A 7 -24.30 6.62 9.44
CA PRO A 7 -22.85 6.56 9.30
C PRO A 7 -22.40 6.15 7.89
N GLY A 8 -23.09 5.18 7.27
CA GLY A 8 -22.83 4.75 5.89
C GLY A 8 -23.01 5.86 4.85
N ARG A 9 -24.03 6.72 5.00
CA ARG A 9 -24.25 7.85 4.08
C ARG A 9 -23.20 8.95 4.25
N ARG A 10 -22.72 9.18 5.48
CA ARG A 10 -21.60 10.10 5.76
C ARG A 10 -20.30 9.61 5.11
N LEU A 11 -19.97 8.33 5.29
CA LEU A 11 -18.80 7.70 4.65
C LEU A 11 -18.91 7.76 3.14
N GLN A 12 -20.07 7.42 2.58
CA GLN A 12 -20.31 7.51 1.14
C GLN A 12 -20.10 8.94 0.62
N LYS A 13 -20.60 9.97 1.31
CA LYS A 13 -20.39 11.38 0.94
C LYS A 13 -18.91 11.76 1.00
N ALA A 14 -18.19 11.35 2.04
CA ALA A 14 -16.76 11.60 2.18
C ALA A 14 -15.95 10.94 1.04
N ARG A 15 -16.25 9.67 0.73
CA ARG A 15 -15.62 8.95 -0.39
C ARG A 15 -15.83 9.67 -1.73
N HIS A 16 -17.05 10.08 -2.06
CA HIS A 16 -17.31 10.80 -3.32
C HIS A 16 -16.60 12.15 -3.36
N ARG A 17 -16.54 12.87 -2.23
CA ARG A 17 -15.80 14.14 -2.15
C ARG A 17 -14.31 13.94 -2.39
N MET A 18 -13.70 12.92 -1.77
CA MET A 18 -12.28 12.61 -1.97
C MET A 18 -11.98 12.17 -3.40
N PHE A 19 -12.81 11.28 -3.95
CA PHE A 19 -12.69 10.82 -5.32
C PHE A 19 -12.78 11.98 -6.32
N GLY A 20 -13.73 12.89 -6.15
CA GLY A 20 -13.86 14.08 -6.99
C GLY A 20 -12.63 15.00 -6.93
N LYS A 21 -12.02 15.16 -5.74
CA LYS A 21 -10.76 15.92 -5.60
C LYS A 21 -9.61 15.23 -6.32
N LEU A 22 -9.46 13.92 -6.16
CA LEU A 22 -8.39 13.15 -6.79
C LEU A 22 -8.48 13.19 -8.32
N LEU A 23 -9.69 13.08 -8.87
CA LEU A 23 -9.93 13.20 -10.31
C LEU A 23 -9.53 14.56 -10.89
N LEU A 24 -9.58 15.63 -10.10
CA LEU A 24 -9.14 16.96 -10.53
C LEU A 24 -7.64 17.17 -10.33
N LEU A 25 -7.08 16.64 -9.24
CA LEU A 25 -5.67 16.83 -8.87
C LEU A 25 -4.71 16.03 -9.77
N LEU A 26 -5.04 14.78 -10.11
CA LEU A 26 -4.15 13.93 -10.90
C LEU A 26 -3.81 14.54 -12.29
N PRO A 27 -4.78 14.99 -13.10
CA PRO A 27 -4.47 15.66 -14.37
C PRO A 27 -3.72 16.98 -14.18
N SER A 28 -4.03 17.72 -13.10
CA SER A 28 -3.31 18.96 -12.78
C SER A 28 -1.84 18.70 -12.47
N LEU A 29 -1.51 17.67 -11.70
CA LEU A 29 -0.12 17.27 -11.43
C LEU A 29 0.63 16.89 -12.72
N GLN A 30 -0.01 16.13 -13.61
CA GLN A 30 0.58 15.79 -14.91
C GLN A 30 0.84 17.03 -15.77
N GLN A 31 -0.09 17.99 -15.78
CA GLN A 31 0.09 19.25 -16.48
C GLN A 31 1.24 20.08 -15.91
N HIS A 32 1.35 20.18 -14.58
CA HIS A 32 2.46 20.87 -13.92
C HIS A 32 3.80 20.21 -14.22
N ALA A 33 3.88 18.88 -14.16
CA ALA A 33 5.07 18.13 -14.57
C ALA A 33 5.45 18.41 -16.04
N ALA A 34 4.46 18.50 -16.94
CA ALA A 34 4.70 18.84 -18.34
C ALA A 34 5.23 20.26 -18.56
N TRP A 35 4.86 21.21 -17.69
CA TRP A 35 5.32 22.60 -17.74
C TRP A 35 6.72 22.81 -17.14
N GLN A 36 7.18 21.90 -16.28
CA GLN A 36 8.51 21.96 -15.69
C GLN A 36 9.66 22.04 -16.71
N LYS A 37 9.45 21.58 -17.96
CA LYS A 37 10.44 21.72 -19.05
C LYS A 37 10.81 23.18 -19.38
N PHE A 38 9.99 24.13 -18.95
CA PHE A 38 10.17 25.56 -19.19
C PHE A 38 10.72 26.32 -17.97
N GLU A 39 10.94 25.64 -16.84
CA GLU A 39 11.44 26.30 -15.62
C GLU A 39 12.98 26.34 -15.59
N PRO A 40 13.58 27.48 -15.15
CA PRO A 40 15.01 27.56 -14.97
C PRO A 40 15.47 26.65 -13.82
N THR A 41 16.48 25.81 -14.06
CA THR A 41 17.03 24.88 -13.07
C THR A 41 17.95 25.61 -12.09
N ILE A 42 17.39 26.33 -11.12
CA ILE A 42 18.14 26.95 -10.03
C ILE A 42 18.11 25.98 -8.84
N GLY A 43 19.27 25.43 -8.46
CA GLY A 43 19.40 24.52 -7.29
C GLY A 43 19.33 23.02 -7.61
N GLY A 44 19.34 22.62 -8.88
CA GLY A 44 19.34 21.22 -9.32
C GLY A 44 18.27 20.93 -10.38
N LYS A 45 18.33 19.74 -10.98
CA LYS A 45 17.28 19.27 -11.89
C LYS A 45 16.15 18.69 -11.06
N PHE A 46 14.94 19.21 -11.23
CA PHE A 46 13.74 18.65 -10.61
C PHE A 46 13.57 17.17 -11.05
N PRO A 47 13.35 16.21 -10.11
CA PRO A 47 13.27 14.79 -10.41
C PRO A 47 11.91 14.43 -11.02
N ARG A 48 11.64 14.97 -12.22
CA ARG A 48 10.35 14.89 -12.89
C ARG A 48 9.84 13.46 -13.06
N GLU A 49 10.72 12.55 -13.47
CA GLU A 49 10.38 11.14 -13.71
C GLU A 49 9.87 10.45 -12.43
N VAL A 50 10.49 10.74 -11.28
CA VAL A 50 10.08 10.20 -9.98
C VAL A 50 8.68 10.69 -9.61
N TYR A 51 8.39 11.99 -9.80
CA TYR A 51 7.05 12.54 -9.54
C TYR A 51 5.99 12.02 -10.52
N GLU A 52 6.33 11.83 -11.80
CA GLU A 52 5.44 11.23 -12.80
C GLU A 52 5.13 9.78 -12.43
N ASN A 53 6.13 9.02 -12.00
CA ASN A 53 5.95 7.64 -11.51
C ASN A 53 5.05 7.60 -10.25
N ILE A 54 5.30 8.46 -9.25
CA ILE A 54 4.44 8.58 -8.05
C ILE A 54 2.99 8.87 -8.45
N THR A 55 2.79 9.82 -9.38
CA THR A 55 1.45 10.21 -9.87
C THR A 55 0.76 9.04 -10.57
N GLN A 56 1.49 8.30 -11.41
CA GLN A 56 0.97 7.13 -12.11
C GLN A 56 0.57 6.02 -11.13
N LYS A 57 1.40 5.73 -10.13
CA LYS A 57 1.10 4.71 -9.11
C LYS A 57 -0.10 5.10 -8.25
N CYS A 58 -0.22 6.37 -7.85
CA CYS A 58 -1.41 6.87 -7.16
C CYS A 58 -2.68 6.70 -8.01
N SER A 59 -2.61 6.99 -9.32
CA SER A 59 -3.72 6.84 -10.25
C SER A 59 -4.16 5.38 -10.40
N ASN A 60 -3.19 4.47 -10.58
CA ASN A 60 -3.46 3.03 -10.68
C ASN A 60 -4.11 2.48 -9.40
N ILE A 61 -3.56 2.79 -8.22
CA ILE A 61 -4.13 2.38 -6.92
C ILE A 61 -5.57 2.89 -6.78
N MET A 62 -5.84 4.13 -7.17
CA MET A 62 -7.21 4.66 -7.17
C MET A 62 -8.12 3.89 -8.13
N GLY A 63 -7.64 3.54 -9.33
CA GLY A 63 -8.37 2.72 -10.30
C GLY A 63 -8.69 1.33 -9.76
N TYR A 64 -7.73 0.68 -9.10
CA TYR A 64 -7.91 -0.62 -8.46
C TYR A 64 -8.94 -0.57 -7.33
N LEU A 65 -8.86 0.42 -6.44
CA LEU A 65 -9.84 0.63 -5.37
C LEU A 65 -11.24 0.93 -5.93
N ALA A 66 -11.33 1.69 -7.02
CA ALA A 66 -12.59 1.96 -7.70
C ALA A 66 -13.19 0.68 -8.30
N LEU A 67 -12.37 -0.14 -8.95
CA LEU A 67 -12.79 -1.41 -9.54
C LEU A 67 -13.26 -2.38 -8.45
N MET A 68 -12.50 -2.55 -7.36
CA MET A 68 -12.94 -3.33 -6.18
C MET A 68 -14.26 -2.81 -5.59
N SER A 69 -14.45 -1.49 -5.50
CA SER A 69 -15.71 -0.94 -4.99
C SER A 69 -16.87 -1.16 -5.96
N TYR A 70 -16.64 -1.12 -7.27
CA TYR A 70 -17.65 -1.34 -8.28
C TYR A 70 -18.07 -2.81 -8.28
N THR A 71 -17.11 -3.71 -8.33
CA THR A 71 -17.32 -5.16 -8.30
C THR A 71 -18.09 -5.59 -7.07
N SER A 72 -17.66 -5.17 -5.88
CA SER A 72 -18.36 -5.44 -4.62
C SER A 72 -19.83 -4.97 -4.63
N LYS A 73 -20.12 -3.79 -5.19
CA LYS A 73 -21.50 -3.27 -5.29
C LYS A 73 -22.34 -3.94 -6.37
N ALA A 74 -21.75 -4.24 -7.52
CA ALA A 74 -22.42 -4.88 -8.64
C ALA A 74 -23.00 -6.22 -8.20
N TRP A 75 -22.26 -6.98 -7.39
CA TRP A 75 -22.69 -8.29 -6.93
C TRP A 75 -23.63 -8.22 -5.73
N SER A 76 -23.48 -7.23 -4.84
CA SER A 76 -24.42 -7.01 -3.72
C SER A 76 -25.86 -6.75 -4.17
N LYS A 77 -26.07 -6.17 -5.36
CA LYS A 77 -27.42 -5.95 -5.93
C LYS A 77 -28.09 -7.21 -6.47
N ASP A 78 -27.31 -8.24 -6.81
CA ASP A 78 -27.78 -9.49 -7.43
C ASP A 78 -28.04 -10.60 -6.38
N VAL A 79 -27.84 -10.28 -5.09
CA VAL A 79 -28.08 -11.18 -3.94
C VAL A 79 -29.55 -11.58 -3.79
N HIS A 80 -30.48 -10.76 -4.30
CA HIS A 80 -31.92 -10.92 -4.06
C HIS A 80 -32.68 -11.62 -5.20
N THR A 81 -32.00 -12.07 -6.25
CA THR A 81 -32.64 -12.43 -7.52
C THR A 81 -32.50 -13.91 -7.95
N THR A 82 -31.53 -14.70 -7.44
CA THR A 82 -31.33 -16.09 -7.92
C THR A 82 -30.65 -17.06 -6.91
N THR A 83 -30.87 -18.36 -7.16
CA THR A 83 -30.61 -19.67 -6.52
C THR A 83 -29.36 -19.90 -5.61
N ASP A 84 -29.46 -20.97 -4.81
CA ASP A 84 -28.58 -21.51 -3.76
C ASP A 84 -27.05 -21.40 -3.98
N THR A 85 -26.53 -21.73 -5.17
CA THR A 85 -25.08 -21.70 -5.46
C THR A 85 -24.50 -20.28 -5.50
N ARG A 86 -25.23 -19.33 -6.08
CA ARG A 86 -24.85 -17.92 -6.12
C ARG A 86 -24.84 -17.31 -4.72
N SER A 87 -25.80 -17.72 -3.88
CA SER A 87 -25.87 -17.31 -2.48
C SER A 87 -24.68 -17.82 -1.65
N LYS A 88 -24.11 -18.99 -2.01
CA LYS A 88 -22.94 -19.58 -1.34
C LYS A 88 -21.69 -18.75 -1.62
N TRP A 89 -21.37 -18.54 -2.90
CA TRP A 89 -20.27 -17.65 -3.32
C TRP A 89 -20.32 -16.27 -2.68
N LEU A 90 -21.51 -15.66 -2.63
CA LEU A 90 -21.68 -14.32 -2.07
C LEU A 90 -21.51 -14.29 -0.56
N ARG A 91 -21.95 -15.33 0.16
CA ARG A 91 -21.74 -15.46 1.61
C ARG A 91 -20.28 -15.71 1.94
N ASP A 92 -19.65 -16.63 1.24
CA ASP A 92 -18.25 -17.00 1.47
C ASP A 92 -17.32 -15.84 1.12
N LEU A 93 -17.58 -15.14 0.01
CA LEU A 93 -16.84 -13.93 -0.35
C LEU A 93 -17.11 -12.77 0.60
N ALA A 94 -18.35 -12.58 1.08
CA ALA A 94 -18.64 -11.54 2.08
C ALA A 94 -17.89 -11.80 3.40
N ALA A 95 -17.83 -13.07 3.84
CA ALA A 95 -17.02 -13.48 4.98
C ALA A 95 -15.53 -13.19 4.75
N LEU A 96 -15.01 -13.47 3.54
CA LEU A 96 -13.63 -13.14 3.17
C LEU A 96 -13.36 -11.64 3.14
N ILE A 97 -14.32 -10.83 2.67
CA ILE A 97 -14.19 -9.36 2.63
C ILE A 97 -14.19 -8.75 4.03
N ASP A 98 -14.96 -9.30 4.97
CA ASP A 98 -14.87 -8.91 6.38
C ASP A 98 -13.47 -9.21 6.94
N GLU A 99 -12.87 -10.34 6.55
CA GLU A 99 -11.48 -10.68 6.91
C GLU A 99 -10.40 -9.87 6.16
N VAL A 100 -10.74 -9.09 5.12
CA VAL A 100 -9.81 -8.17 4.43
C VAL A 100 -9.50 -6.93 5.28
N GLU A 101 -10.25 -6.68 6.35
CA GLU A 101 -10.08 -5.56 7.29
C GLU A 101 -8.61 -5.31 7.72
N PRO A 102 -7.76 -6.31 8.04
CA PRO A 102 -6.37 -6.10 8.44
C PRO A 102 -5.50 -5.48 7.33
N THR A 103 -5.76 -5.82 6.07
CA THR A 103 -4.99 -5.30 4.92
C THR A 103 -5.37 -3.87 4.55
N SER A 104 -6.62 -3.46 4.79
CA SER A 104 -7.04 -2.06 4.63
C SER A 104 -6.25 -1.14 5.57
N HIS A 105 -5.96 -1.59 6.79
CA HIS A 105 -5.16 -0.84 7.76
C HIS A 105 -3.71 -0.70 7.31
N GLN A 106 -3.10 -1.77 6.76
CA GLN A 106 -1.72 -1.72 6.25
C GLN A 106 -1.58 -0.80 5.04
N VAL A 107 -2.49 -0.91 4.06
CA VAL A 107 -2.52 -0.01 2.90
C VAL A 107 -2.71 1.44 3.33
N THR A 108 -3.68 1.70 4.22
CA THR A 108 -3.97 3.05 4.70
C THR A 108 -2.79 3.63 5.49
N SER A 109 -2.17 2.83 6.34
CA SER A 109 -1.00 3.24 7.13
C SER A 109 0.21 3.53 6.25
N ALA A 110 0.47 2.68 5.25
CA ALA A 110 1.52 2.91 4.27
C ALA A 110 1.28 4.22 3.49
N LEU A 111 0.07 4.42 2.95
CA LEU A 111 -0.28 5.66 2.24
C LEU A 111 -0.20 6.90 3.13
N ALA A 112 -0.62 6.81 4.40
CA ALA A 112 -0.52 7.90 5.36
C ALA A 112 0.94 8.23 5.68
N LEU A 113 1.79 7.22 5.88
CA LEU A 113 3.22 7.38 6.11
C LEU A 113 3.90 8.04 4.90
N LEU A 114 3.63 7.55 3.69
CA LEU A 114 4.17 8.13 2.46
C LEU A 114 3.72 9.58 2.28
N SER A 115 2.44 9.87 2.53
CA SER A 115 1.93 11.24 2.48
C SER A 115 2.63 12.16 3.49
N ALA A 116 2.87 11.68 4.71
CA ALA A 116 3.54 12.45 5.75
C ALA A 116 5.02 12.69 5.39
N ALA A 117 5.73 11.68 4.91
CA ALA A 117 7.13 11.76 4.49
C ALA A 117 7.33 12.77 3.35
N ILE A 118 6.49 12.71 2.31
CA ILE A 118 6.53 13.66 1.19
C ILE A 118 6.20 15.09 1.67
N SER A 119 5.17 15.24 2.51
CA SER A 119 4.72 16.57 2.96
C SER A 119 5.72 17.24 3.90
N ALA A 120 6.40 16.46 4.74
CA ALA A 120 7.38 16.96 5.69
C ALA A 120 8.80 17.01 5.09
N GLY A 121 9.05 16.36 3.95
CA GLY A 121 10.40 16.21 3.39
C GLY A 121 11.33 15.39 4.27
N VAL A 122 10.78 14.43 5.02
CA VAL A 122 11.55 13.60 5.98
C VAL A 122 11.80 12.23 5.34
N PRO A 123 13.01 11.66 5.50
CA PRO A 123 13.32 10.33 4.99
C PRO A 123 12.37 9.28 5.56
N LEU A 124 12.10 8.26 4.77
CA LEU A 124 11.26 7.16 5.21
C LEU A 124 11.95 6.36 6.32
N PRO A 125 11.19 5.84 7.31
CA PRO A 125 11.74 4.90 8.27
C PRO A 125 12.16 3.61 7.56
N PRO A 126 13.18 2.90 8.07
CA PRO A 126 13.57 1.63 7.50
C PRO A 126 12.53 0.55 7.81
N PHE A 127 12.51 -0.48 6.97
CA PHE A 127 11.65 -1.67 7.13
C PHE A 127 10.13 -1.40 7.07
N ILE A 128 9.69 -0.55 6.13
CA ILE A 128 8.26 -0.35 5.86
C ILE A 128 7.59 -1.69 5.59
N GLN A 129 6.63 -2.05 6.44
CA GLN A 129 5.84 -3.26 6.28
C GLN A 129 4.80 -3.01 5.18
N LEU A 130 5.07 -3.57 4.00
CA LEU A 130 4.12 -3.58 2.90
C LEU A 130 3.08 -4.69 3.12
N PRO A 131 1.82 -4.45 2.71
CA PRO A 131 0.81 -5.49 2.75
C PRO A 131 1.25 -6.67 1.89
N LYS A 132 1.01 -7.89 2.39
CA LYS A 132 1.26 -9.10 1.60
C LYS A 132 0.16 -9.25 0.55
N PRO A 133 0.48 -9.77 -0.66
CA PRO A 133 -0.51 -10.07 -1.68
C PRO A 133 -1.62 -10.94 -1.09
N TYR A 134 -2.87 -10.54 -1.31
CA TYR A 134 -3.99 -11.23 -0.72
C TYR A 134 -4.15 -12.63 -1.34
N SER A 135 -3.99 -13.68 -0.55
CA SER A 135 -4.14 -15.07 -1.01
C SER A 135 -5.61 -15.52 -1.01
N LEU A 136 -6.45 -14.87 -1.84
CA LEU A 136 -7.90 -15.16 -1.95
C LEU A 136 -8.11 -16.64 -2.28
N ASN A 137 -7.22 -17.22 -3.09
CA ASN A 137 -7.30 -18.63 -3.48
C ASN A 137 -7.28 -19.53 -2.25
N SER A 138 -6.25 -19.39 -1.40
CA SER A 138 -6.08 -20.23 -0.22
C SER A 138 -7.22 -20.11 0.79
N ARG A 139 -7.80 -18.91 0.93
CA ARG A 139 -8.87 -18.68 1.91
C ARG A 139 -10.21 -19.18 1.39
N LEU A 140 -10.48 -19.00 0.11
CA LEU A 140 -11.70 -19.49 -0.51
C LEU A 140 -11.70 -21.02 -0.64
N GLU A 141 -10.55 -21.62 -0.96
CA GLU A 141 -10.38 -23.09 -0.98
C GLU A 141 -10.50 -23.69 0.44
N ALA A 142 -10.10 -22.95 1.47
CA ALA A 142 -10.34 -23.33 2.86
C ALA A 142 -11.83 -23.27 3.26
N LEU A 143 -12.61 -22.39 2.63
CA LEU A 143 -14.06 -22.30 2.85
C LEU A 143 -14.82 -23.37 2.05
N ASP A 144 -14.39 -23.68 0.83
CA ASP A 144 -15.01 -24.69 -0.04
C ASP A 144 -14.01 -25.27 -1.06
N SER A 145 -13.55 -26.50 -0.82
CA SER A 145 -12.61 -27.19 -1.72
C SER A 145 -13.32 -27.57 -3.02
N GLY A 146 -13.00 -26.88 -4.12
CA GLY A 146 -13.60 -27.10 -5.45
C GLY A 146 -14.42 -25.91 -5.98
N ILE A 147 -14.60 -24.87 -5.17
CA ILE A 147 -15.26 -23.63 -5.59
C ILE A 147 -14.51 -22.94 -6.75
N LEU A 148 -13.18 -23.09 -6.80
CA LEU A 148 -12.31 -22.54 -7.86
C LEU A 148 -12.08 -23.49 -9.04
N ASP A 149 -12.80 -24.62 -9.12
CA ASP A 149 -12.70 -25.51 -10.27
C ASP A 149 -13.03 -24.76 -11.57
N SER A 150 -12.30 -25.07 -12.65
CA SER A 150 -12.52 -24.51 -13.99
C SER A 150 -13.95 -24.74 -14.53
N ARG A 151 -14.67 -25.70 -13.94
CA ARG A 151 -16.09 -25.98 -14.19
C ARG A 151 -17.02 -24.83 -13.81
N HIS A 152 -16.61 -23.97 -12.87
CA HIS A 152 -17.38 -22.81 -12.42
C HIS A 152 -16.99 -21.51 -13.15
N VAL A 153 -16.18 -21.56 -14.21
CA VAL A 153 -15.71 -20.36 -14.93
C VAL A 153 -16.85 -19.56 -15.58
N GLU A 154 -17.93 -20.24 -15.95
CA GLU A 154 -19.14 -19.60 -16.51
C GLU A 154 -19.98 -18.91 -15.44
N GLU A 155 -19.73 -19.18 -14.16
CA GLU A 155 -20.48 -18.57 -13.08
C GLU A 155 -20.06 -17.10 -12.88
N PRO A 156 -21.02 -16.17 -12.74
CA PRO A 156 -20.71 -14.77 -12.50
C PRO A 156 -19.91 -14.57 -11.19
N GLY A 157 -20.06 -15.46 -10.20
CA GLY A 157 -19.28 -15.47 -8.95
C GLY A 157 -17.79 -15.73 -9.15
N PHE A 158 -17.41 -16.54 -10.14
CA PHE A 158 -16.02 -16.80 -10.48
C PHE A 158 -15.37 -15.58 -11.15
N SER A 159 -16.05 -14.96 -12.11
CA SER A 159 -15.56 -13.73 -12.76
C SER A 159 -15.30 -12.61 -11.75
N ALA A 160 -16.19 -12.57 -10.78
CA ALA A 160 -16.18 -11.62 -9.71
C ALA A 160 -14.93 -11.78 -8.83
N TYR A 161 -14.81 -12.98 -8.29
CA TYR A 161 -13.65 -13.43 -7.56
C TYR A 161 -12.32 -13.12 -8.28
N ALA A 162 -12.22 -13.50 -9.56
CA ALA A 162 -11.00 -13.32 -10.35
C ALA A 162 -10.59 -11.86 -10.44
N VAL A 163 -11.55 -10.96 -10.65
CA VAL A 163 -11.27 -9.50 -10.66
C VAL A 163 -10.78 -9.04 -9.30
N MET A 164 -11.43 -9.44 -8.19
CA MET A 164 -11.00 -9.02 -6.85
C MET A 164 -9.56 -9.47 -6.55
N HIS A 165 -9.20 -10.70 -6.92
CA HIS A 165 -7.87 -11.25 -6.71
C HIS A 165 -6.79 -10.55 -7.55
N VAL A 166 -7.03 -10.41 -8.85
CA VAL A 166 -6.10 -9.74 -9.75
C VAL A 166 -5.89 -8.29 -9.31
N VAL A 167 -6.98 -7.57 -9.03
CA VAL A 167 -6.92 -6.16 -8.63
C VAL A 167 -6.24 -5.98 -7.28
N SER A 168 -6.42 -6.91 -6.33
CA SER A 168 -5.73 -6.88 -5.04
C SER A 168 -4.22 -7.11 -5.17
N THR A 169 -3.83 -8.02 -6.05
CA THR A 169 -2.41 -8.28 -6.36
C THR A 169 -1.77 -7.07 -7.02
N LEU A 170 -2.42 -6.49 -8.04
CA LEU A 170 -1.93 -5.29 -8.73
C LEU A 170 -1.84 -4.08 -7.79
N MET A 171 -2.82 -3.90 -6.91
CA MET A 171 -2.80 -2.83 -5.91
C MET A 171 -1.60 -2.96 -4.95
N THR A 172 -1.31 -4.18 -4.52
CA THR A 172 -0.18 -4.45 -3.61
C THR A 172 1.17 -4.21 -4.31
N ASP A 173 1.31 -4.64 -5.57
CA ASP A 173 2.52 -4.39 -6.37
C ASP A 173 2.74 -2.89 -6.62
N ASP A 174 1.70 -2.15 -7.01
CA ASP A 174 1.83 -0.72 -7.23
C ASP A 174 2.05 0.07 -5.94
N LEU A 175 1.54 -0.40 -4.80
CA LEU A 175 1.87 0.19 -3.50
C LEU A 175 3.34 -0.04 -3.13
N ALA A 176 3.90 -1.21 -3.41
CA ALA A 176 5.32 -1.49 -3.21
C ALA A 176 6.19 -0.55 -4.07
N ARG A 177 5.88 -0.46 -5.36
CA ARG A 177 6.57 0.45 -6.29
C ARG A 177 6.42 1.91 -5.89
N LEU A 178 5.26 2.30 -5.35
CA LEU A 178 5.04 3.65 -4.83
C LEU A 178 5.97 3.94 -3.66
N VAL A 179 6.14 2.99 -2.73
CA VAL A 179 7.13 3.13 -1.64
C VAL A 179 8.52 3.36 -2.20
N ASP A 180 8.94 2.58 -3.21
CA ASP A 180 10.26 2.72 -3.83
C ASP A 180 10.47 4.11 -4.47
N CYS A 181 9.48 4.61 -5.22
CA CYS A 181 9.56 5.96 -5.79
C CYS A 181 9.63 7.05 -4.72
N VAL A 182 8.94 6.88 -3.59
CA VAL A 182 9.02 7.85 -2.48
C VAL A 182 10.36 7.74 -1.76
N LYS A 183 10.91 6.53 -1.58
CA LYS A 183 12.26 6.32 -1.05
C LYS A 183 13.32 7.02 -1.90
N GLU A 184 13.19 6.96 -3.22
CA GLU A 184 14.06 7.70 -4.14
C GLU A 184 13.97 9.22 -3.93
N LEU A 185 12.78 9.73 -3.60
CA LEU A 185 12.54 11.16 -3.44
C LEU A 185 13.01 11.73 -2.10
N VAL A 186 12.69 11.05 -0.97
CA VAL A 186 12.96 11.57 0.38
C VAL A 186 14.13 10.88 1.08
N GLY A 187 14.64 9.79 0.51
CA GLY A 187 15.63 8.92 1.13
C GLY A 187 15.03 7.94 2.15
N GLU A 188 15.88 7.06 2.69
CA GLU A 188 15.55 6.13 3.76
C GLU A 188 16.49 6.38 4.94
N THR A 189 15.96 6.29 6.16
CA THR A 189 16.75 6.47 7.37
C THR A 189 17.55 5.19 7.63
N ASP A 190 18.88 5.30 7.66
CA ASP A 190 19.77 4.18 7.98
C ASP A 190 20.09 4.15 9.48
N PHE A 191 19.64 3.09 10.17
CA PHE A 191 19.96 2.86 11.58
C PHE A 191 21.08 1.82 11.78
N SER A 192 21.73 1.34 10.72
CA SER A 192 22.76 0.27 10.79
C SER A 192 24.13 0.74 11.31
N PHE A 193 24.23 1.95 11.87
CA PHE A 193 25.48 2.51 12.37
C PHE A 193 26.03 1.71 13.56
N THR A 194 27.04 0.88 13.30
CA THR A 194 27.88 0.28 14.33
C THR A 194 29.10 1.17 14.52
N VAL A 195 29.19 1.86 15.66
CA VAL A 195 30.43 2.53 16.07
C VAL A 195 31.46 1.43 16.33
N GLY A 196 32.43 1.30 15.44
CA GLY A 196 33.66 0.61 15.77
C GLY A 196 34.36 1.39 16.86
N PHE A 197 34.12 1.05 18.13
CA PHE A 197 35.05 1.41 19.18
C PHE A 197 36.34 0.65 18.86
N SER A 198 37.30 1.33 18.24
CA SER A 198 38.66 0.82 18.16
C SER A 198 39.13 0.59 19.59
N ASP A 199 39.37 -0.68 19.93
CA ASP A 199 39.83 -1.18 21.23
C ASP A 199 41.28 -0.72 21.57
N GLU A 200 41.69 0.47 21.14
CA GLU A 200 43.06 0.98 21.30
C GLU A 200 43.25 1.86 22.54
N ALA A 201 42.23 2.03 23.39
CA ALA A 201 42.27 2.97 24.51
C ALA A 201 42.15 2.35 25.92
N LEU A 202 42.47 1.07 26.13
CA LEU A 202 42.48 0.47 27.48
C LEU A 202 43.73 -0.37 27.84
N SER A 203 44.84 -0.26 27.10
CA SER A 203 46.14 -0.71 27.60
C SER A 203 46.77 0.37 28.49
N GLY A 204 46.19 0.57 29.68
CA GLY A 204 46.75 1.40 30.73
C GLY A 204 48.11 0.88 31.19
N SER A 205 49.10 1.79 31.16
CA SER A 205 50.43 1.69 31.77
C SER A 205 50.46 0.83 33.04
N GLN A 206 51.10 -0.34 32.98
CA GLN A 206 51.44 -1.13 34.16
C GLN A 206 52.86 -0.75 34.59
N GLY A 207 52.94 -0.26 35.83
CA GLY A 207 54.06 0.46 36.39
C GLY A 207 55.33 -0.35 36.66
N ASP A 208 56.39 0.44 36.71
CA ASP A 208 57.67 0.28 37.38
C ASP A 208 57.63 -0.55 38.67
N GLU A 209 58.39 -1.65 38.72
CA GLU A 209 58.88 -2.26 39.96
C GLU A 209 60.35 -2.65 39.79
N GLY A 210 61.24 -1.86 40.41
CA GLY A 210 62.66 -2.16 40.53
C GLY A 210 62.95 -3.35 41.44
N LYS A 211 64.02 -4.08 41.13
CA LYS A 211 64.63 -5.03 42.09
C LYS A 211 66.15 -4.98 42.01
N GLY A 212 66.73 -4.62 43.15
CA GLY A 212 68.14 -4.31 43.34
C GLY A 212 69.08 -5.51 43.32
N LYS A 213 70.35 -5.17 43.05
CA LYS A 213 71.54 -5.97 43.34
C LYS A 213 71.60 -6.32 44.83
N ARG A 214 72.01 -7.55 45.13
CA ARG A 214 72.91 -7.82 46.26
C ARG A 214 73.80 -9.01 45.95
N GLU A 215 75.04 -8.82 46.38
CA GLU A 215 76.15 -9.77 46.52
C GLU A 215 75.79 -10.96 47.43
#